data_AF-A0A1Q3UXC3-F1
#
_entry.id   AF-A0A1Q3UXC3-F1
#
_cell.length_a   1.000
_cell.length_b   1.000
_cell.length_c   1.000
_cell.angle_alpha   90.00
_cell.angle_beta   90.00
_cell.angle_gamma   90.00
#
_symmetry.space_group_name_H-M   'P 1'
#
loop_
_entity.id
_entity.type
_entity.pdbx_description
1 polymer ?
#
loop_
_entity_poly.entity_id
_entity_poly.type
_entity_poly.pdbx_seq_one_letter_code
_entity_poly.pdbx_strand_id
1 'polypeptide(L)'
;MSEERGGAGDSFEDRLKAARSRRGLDAPSARSGSGSGDDLPSGGSPWGIGLRVGVELVAALVVAVAIGYGLDWIFGTRPILTAVFVPLGGAAGVLNVYRLFAPKRGEGGGAHNG
;
A
#
# COMPACT_ATOMS: atom_id res chain seq x y z
N MET A 1 17.68 -23.58 -43.67
CA MET A 1 16.34 -22.98 -43.83
C MET A 1 15.70 -23.02 -42.46
N SER A 2 16.00 -21.99 -41.68
CA SER A 2 15.57 -21.82 -40.29
C SER A 2 14.59 -20.66 -40.27
N GLU A 3 13.75 -20.60 -39.22
CA GLU A 3 12.79 -19.51 -38.93
C GLU A 3 11.47 -19.70 -39.73
N GLU A 4 10.26 -19.75 -39.14
CA GLU A 4 9.76 -19.06 -37.95
C GLU A 4 8.71 -19.90 -37.17
N ARG A 5 9.02 -20.24 -35.91
CA ARG A 5 8.05 -20.66 -34.88
C ARG A 5 7.60 -19.44 -34.06
N GLY A 6 7.01 -18.43 -34.71
CA GLY A 6 6.73 -17.12 -34.07
C GLY A 6 5.27 -16.77 -33.76
N GLY A 7 4.26 -17.40 -34.39
CA GLY A 7 2.92 -16.78 -34.43
C GLY A 7 1.93 -17.08 -33.29
N ALA A 8 2.05 -18.23 -32.61
CA ALA A 8 1.00 -18.67 -31.67
C ALA A 8 1.16 -18.09 -30.25
N GLY A 9 2.39 -17.84 -29.82
CA GLY A 9 2.70 -17.31 -28.49
C GLY A 9 2.28 -15.84 -28.33
N ASP A 10 2.59 -15.02 -29.33
CA ASP A 10 2.38 -13.57 -29.27
C ASP A 10 0.91 -13.20 -29.11
N SER A 11 0.01 -13.86 -29.86
CA SER A 11 -1.44 -13.61 -29.76
C SER A 11 -2.05 -14.04 -28.42
N PHE A 12 -1.45 -15.02 -27.73
CA PHE A 12 -1.89 -15.46 -26.40
C PHE A 12 -1.38 -14.51 -25.31
N GLU A 13 -0.12 -14.11 -25.40
CA GLU A 13 0.49 -13.10 -24.52
C GLU A 13 -0.26 -11.76 -24.61
N ASP A 14 -0.67 -11.35 -25.82
CA ASP A 14 -1.47 -10.14 -26.00
C ASP A 14 -2.86 -10.24 -25.36
N ARG A 15 -3.50 -11.41 -25.47
CA ARG A 15 -4.80 -11.68 -24.82
C ARG A 15 -4.66 -11.72 -23.30
N LEU A 16 -3.57 -12.28 -22.77
CA LEU A 16 -3.27 -12.33 -21.34
C LEU A 16 -2.95 -10.93 -20.79
N LYS A 17 -2.17 -10.15 -21.53
CA LYS A 17 -1.83 -8.75 -21.22
C LYS A 17 -3.09 -7.89 -21.22
N ALA A 18 -3.94 -7.99 -22.23
CA ALA A 18 -5.22 -7.28 -22.27
C ALA A 18 -6.17 -7.69 -21.11
N ALA A 19 -6.20 -8.98 -20.74
CA ALA A 19 -6.98 -9.45 -19.59
C ALA A 19 -6.44 -8.93 -18.25
N ARG A 20 -5.12 -8.77 -18.13
CA ARG A 20 -4.43 -8.19 -16.96
C ARG A 20 -4.68 -6.69 -16.83
N SER A 21 -4.61 -5.95 -17.93
CA SER A 21 -4.88 -4.52 -17.98
C SER A 21 -6.35 -4.21 -17.64
N ARG A 22 -7.29 -5.03 -18.13
CA ARG A 22 -8.73 -4.89 -17.83
C ARG A 22 -9.11 -5.16 -16.37
N ARG A 23 -8.30 -5.94 -15.64
CA ARG A 23 -8.49 -6.19 -14.20
C ARG A 23 -7.63 -5.30 -13.29
N GLY A 24 -6.87 -4.37 -13.86
CA GLY A 24 -5.91 -3.55 -13.10
C GLY A 24 -4.78 -4.37 -12.46
N LEU A 25 -4.58 -5.61 -12.88
CA LEU A 25 -3.58 -6.55 -12.36
C LEU A 25 -2.17 -6.30 -12.95
N ASP A 26 -2.04 -5.29 -13.82
CA ASP A 26 -0.74 -4.71 -14.19
C ASP A 26 -0.16 -3.85 -13.05
N ALA A 27 -0.97 -3.48 -12.05
CA ALA A 27 -0.46 -3.07 -10.75
C ALA A 27 -0.02 -4.34 -10.00
N PRO A 28 1.22 -4.38 -9.49
CA PRO A 28 1.76 -5.59 -8.89
C PRO A 28 0.80 -6.11 -7.81
N SER A 29 0.32 -7.34 -8.05
CA SER A 29 -0.48 -8.14 -7.14
C SER A 29 0.04 -8.06 -5.71
N ALA A 30 -0.88 -8.08 -4.74
CA ALA A 30 -0.68 -8.46 -3.36
C ALA A 30 0.68 -9.14 -3.09
N ARG A 31 1.67 -8.34 -2.71
CA ARG A 31 2.84 -8.80 -1.96
C ARG A 31 2.78 -8.01 -0.67
N SER A 32 2.47 -8.73 0.40
CA SER A 32 3.40 -8.93 1.50
C SER A 32 3.76 -7.63 2.19
N GLY A 33 3.45 -7.58 3.49
CA GLY A 33 3.72 -6.43 4.34
C GLY A 33 5.18 -6.01 4.35
N SER A 34 5.39 -4.97 5.16
CA SER A 34 6.58 -4.14 5.29
C SER A 34 6.51 -2.91 4.39
N GLY A 35 6.61 -1.76 5.04
CA GLY A 35 6.25 -0.48 4.45
C GLY A 35 7.07 -0.12 3.22
N SER A 36 6.39 0.46 2.24
CA SER A 36 7.00 1.33 1.26
C SER A 36 5.95 2.33 0.80
N GLY A 37 6.32 3.61 0.90
CA GLY A 37 5.54 4.74 0.42
C GLY A 37 5.59 4.80 -1.09
N ASP A 38 5.05 3.78 -1.75
CA ASP A 38 5.01 3.70 -3.20
C ASP A 38 3.84 4.52 -3.73
N ASP A 39 4.23 5.51 -4.53
CA ASP A 39 3.43 6.54 -5.15
C ASP A 39 2.14 5.99 -5.79
N LEU A 40 1.03 6.75 -5.66
CA LEU A 40 -0.26 6.34 -6.20
C LEU A 40 -0.17 6.16 -7.72
N PRO A 41 -0.61 5.00 -8.28
CA PRO A 41 -1.01 4.99 -9.67
C PRO A 41 -2.25 5.87 -9.79
N SER A 42 -2.17 6.92 -10.63
CA SER A 42 -3.25 7.87 -10.91
C SER A 42 -4.47 7.26 -11.65
N GLY A 43 -4.81 6.00 -11.36
CA GLY A 43 -5.92 5.25 -11.96
C GLY A 43 -6.54 4.19 -11.04
N GLY A 44 -6.31 4.24 -9.72
CA GLY A 44 -6.90 3.29 -8.78
C GLY A 44 -8.43 3.49 -8.64
N SER A 45 -9.20 2.42 -8.80
CA SER A 45 -10.65 2.41 -8.52
C SER A 45 -10.93 2.94 -7.09
N PRO A 46 -11.98 3.76 -6.87
CA PRO A 46 -12.36 4.25 -5.54
C PRO A 46 -12.49 3.15 -4.48
N TRP A 47 -12.91 1.95 -4.89
CA TRP A 47 -12.99 0.77 -4.01
C TRP A 47 -11.63 0.27 -3.53
N GLY A 48 -10.61 0.28 -4.40
CA GLY A 48 -9.26 -0.17 -4.06
C GLY A 48 -8.59 0.78 -3.06
N ILE A 49 -8.84 2.08 -3.20
CA ILE A 49 -8.37 3.10 -2.26
C ILE A 49 -9.00 2.89 -0.89
N GLY A 50 -10.34 2.71 -0.83
CA GLY A 50 -11.05 2.48 0.43
C GLY A 50 -10.59 1.22 1.17
N LEU A 51 -10.38 0.12 0.45
CA LEU A 51 -9.87 -1.13 1.03
C LEU A 51 -8.46 -0.98 1.59
N ARG A 52 -7.56 -0.31 0.87
CA ARG A 52 -6.20 -0.04 1.36
C ARG A 52 -6.23 0.77 2.65
N VAL A 53 -6.99 1.87 2.67
CA VAL A 53 -7.16 2.70 3.87
C VAL A 53 -7.70 1.87 5.04
N GLY A 54 -8.72 1.05 4.81
CA GLY A 54 -9.26 0.16 5.84
C GLY A 54 -8.24 -0.82 6.40
N VAL A 55 -7.46 -1.47 5.53
CA VAL A 55 -6.40 -2.42 5.94
C VAL A 55 -5.30 -1.72 6.73
N GLU A 56 -4.86 -0.54 6.31
CA GLU A 56 -3.83 0.25 7.03
C GLU A 56 -4.28 0.59 8.46
N LEU A 57 -5.53 1.03 8.63
CA LEU A 57 -6.09 1.35 9.94
C LEU A 57 -6.23 0.12 10.84
N VAL A 58 -6.75 -0.99 10.30
CA VAL A 58 -6.91 -2.25 11.04
C VAL A 58 -5.55 -2.83 11.41
N ALA A 59 -4.58 -2.82 10.50
CA ALA A 59 -3.23 -3.30 10.76
C ALA A 59 -2.54 -2.49 11.86
N ALA A 60 -2.60 -1.16 11.79
CA ALA A 60 -2.04 -0.29 12.83
C ALA A 60 -2.67 -0.55 14.21
N LEU A 61 -3.99 -0.77 14.26
CA LEU A 61 -4.70 -1.09 15.49
C LEU A 61 -4.29 -2.46 16.07
N VAL A 62 -4.25 -3.50 15.23
CA VAL A 62 -3.83 -4.85 15.64
C VAL A 62 -2.41 -4.84 16.20
N VAL A 63 -1.48 -4.14 15.53
CA VAL A 63 -0.09 -4.00 15.99
C VAL A 63 -0.03 -3.26 17.33
N ALA A 64 -0.77 -2.17 17.49
CA ALA A 64 -0.80 -1.41 18.74
C ALA A 64 -1.36 -2.22 19.91
N VAL A 65 -2.45 -2.96 19.69
CA VAL A 65 -3.01 -3.85 20.72
C VAL A 65 -2.03 -4.97 21.06
N ALA A 66 -1.40 -5.59 20.07
CA ALA A 66 -0.42 -6.66 20.32
C ALA A 66 0.77 -6.17 21.15
N ILE A 67 1.33 -5.01 20.81
CA ILE A 67 2.42 -4.38 21.56
C ILE A 67 1.97 -4.01 22.97
N GLY A 68 0.86 -3.26 23.09
CA GLY A 68 0.33 -2.82 24.38
C GLY A 68 0.02 -3.97 25.33
N TYR A 69 -0.59 -5.04 24.80
CA TYR A 69 -0.91 -6.24 25.57
C TYR A 69 0.34 -7.00 26.01
N GLY A 70 1.34 -7.13 25.12
CA GLY A 70 2.62 -7.74 25.46
C GLY A 70 3.35 -6.98 26.56
N LEU A 71 3.35 -5.65 26.49
CA LEU A 71 3.94 -4.80 27.53
C LEU A 71 3.17 -4.90 28.85
N ASP A 72 1.83 -4.87 28.81
CA ASP A 72 1.00 -5.05 30.01
C ASP A 72 1.25 -6.40 30.69
N TRP A 73 1.62 -7.44 29.93
CA TRP A 73 1.98 -8.74 30.48
C TRP A 73 3.37 -8.74 31.13
N ILE A 74 4.36 -8.10 30.52
CA ILE A 74 5.73 -8.03 31.03
C ILE A 74 5.81 -7.15 32.29
N PHE A 75 5.11 -6.00 32.29
CA PHE A 75 5.17 -5.01 33.37
C PHE A 75 4.06 -5.17 34.41
N GLY A 76 3.06 -6.04 34.17
CA GLY A 76 1.93 -6.23 35.06
C GLY A 76 0.97 -5.04 35.12
N THR A 77 1.04 -4.09 34.19
CA THR A 77 0.32 -2.81 34.18
C THR A 77 -1.14 -2.89 33.70
N ARG A 78 -1.76 -4.07 33.76
CA ARG A 78 -3.01 -4.40 33.04
C ARG A 78 -4.16 -3.41 33.38
N PRO A 79 -4.79 -2.71 32.40
CA PRO A 79 -4.53 -2.59 30.96
C PRO A 79 -4.08 -1.17 30.53
N ILE A 80 -3.19 -0.54 31.29
CA ILE A 80 -2.81 0.87 31.09
C ILE A 80 -2.00 1.05 29.80
N LEU A 81 -1.02 0.18 29.53
CA LEU A 81 -0.17 0.36 28.35
C LEU A 81 -0.94 0.05 27.06
N THR A 82 -1.81 -0.95 27.07
CA THR A 82 -2.74 -1.19 25.95
C THR A 82 -3.63 0.04 25.69
N ALA A 83 -4.19 0.64 26.74
CA ALA A 83 -5.03 1.83 26.61
C ALA A 83 -4.29 3.04 26.01
N VAL A 84 -2.99 3.17 26.26
CA VAL A 84 -2.14 4.22 25.67
C VAL A 84 -1.70 3.89 24.25
N PHE A 85 -1.36 2.63 23.96
CA PHE A 85 -0.89 2.23 22.64
C PHE A 85 -1.97 2.25 21.58
N VAL A 86 -3.23 1.94 21.91
CA VAL A 86 -4.36 1.99 20.96
C VAL A 86 -4.51 3.36 20.27
N PRO A 87 -4.63 4.50 20.97
CA PRO A 87 -4.72 5.80 20.32
C PRO A 87 -3.44 6.19 19.58
N LEU A 88 -2.26 5.77 20.06
CA LEU A 88 -0.99 5.99 19.35
C LEU A 88 -0.96 5.23 18.01
N GLY A 89 -1.40 3.98 17.99
CA GLY A 89 -1.55 3.18 16.78
C GLY A 89 -2.58 3.77 15.82
N GLY A 90 -3.72 4.22 16.35
CA GLY A 90 -4.75 4.92 15.58
C GLY A 90 -4.21 6.19 14.92
N ALA A 91 -3.47 7.02 15.67
CA ALA A 91 -2.83 8.22 15.12
C ALA A 91 -1.81 7.88 14.03
N ALA A 92 -0.97 6.85 14.24
CA ALA A 92 -0.01 6.39 13.25
C ALA A 92 -0.70 5.89 11.95
N GLY A 93 -1.78 5.11 12.07
CA GLY A 93 -2.56 4.63 10.92
C GLY A 93 -3.19 5.79 10.13
N VAL A 94 -3.78 6.77 10.82
CA VAL A 94 -4.35 7.96 10.20
C VAL A 94 -3.28 8.80 9.51
N LEU A 95 -2.09 8.97 10.10
CA LEU A 95 -0.96 9.65 9.47
C LEU A 95 -0.47 8.94 8.21
N ASN A 96 -0.45 7.60 8.21
CA ASN A 96 -0.09 6.84 7.01
C ASN A 96 -1.09 7.07 5.86
N VAL A 97 -2.38 7.10 6.20
CA VAL A 97 -3.46 7.41 5.25
C VAL A 97 -3.33 8.85 4.74
N TYR A 98 -3.06 9.84 5.60
CA TYR A 98 -2.86 11.21 5.13
C TYR A 98 -1.67 11.34 4.19
N ARG A 99 -0.57 10.62 4.46
CA ARG A 99 0.61 10.60 3.58
C ARG A 99 0.29 10.01 2.20
N LEU A 100 -0.65 9.05 2.13
CA LEU A 100 -1.14 8.52 0.86
C LEU A 100 -1.78 9.61 0.00
N PHE A 101 -2.53 10.52 0.61
CA PHE A 101 -3.25 11.57 -0.13
C PHE A 101 -2.50 12.90 -0.22
N ALA A 102 -1.41 13.08 0.53
CA ALA A 102 -0.63 14.30 0.52
C ALA A 102 0.07 14.46 -0.83
N PRO A 103 -0.21 15.56 -1.58
CA PRO A 103 0.55 15.88 -2.77
C PRO A 103 2.02 16.05 -2.38
N LYS A 104 2.93 15.36 -3.08
CA LYS A 104 4.36 15.69 -3.01
C LYS A 104 4.48 17.17 -3.35
N ARG A 105 4.80 18.02 -2.36
CA ARG A 105 5.05 19.44 -2.61
C ARG A 105 6.20 19.49 -3.62
N GLY A 106 5.89 20.01 -4.80
CA GLY A 106 6.82 20.11 -5.90
C GLY A 106 8.11 20.76 -5.42
N GLU A 107 9.21 20.03 -5.64
CA GLU A 107 10.50 20.64 -5.84
C GLU A 107 10.34 21.65 -6.98
N GLY A 108 10.60 22.93 -6.67
CA GLY A 108 10.44 24.06 -7.58
C GLY A 108 11.19 23.86 -8.90
N GLY A 109 10.78 24.49 -10.00
CA GLY A 109 10.78 25.95 -10.03
C GLY A 109 12.22 26.46 -9.92
N GLY A 110 13.06 26.22 -10.93
CA GLY A 110 14.43 26.70 -10.97
C GLY A 110 15.20 26.35 -12.25
N ALA A 111 15.28 27.34 -13.15
CA ALA A 111 16.30 27.53 -14.19
C ALA A 111 16.33 26.57 -15.41
N HIS A 112 15.71 27.03 -16.50
CA HIS A 112 16.41 27.01 -17.79
C HIS A 112 16.07 28.30 -18.56
N ASN A 113 16.87 29.33 -18.32
CA ASN A 113 17.11 30.43 -19.27
C ASN A 113 18.15 29.92 -20.27
N GLY A 114 17.88 30.12 -21.56
CA GLY A 114 18.77 29.79 -22.67
C GLY A 114 18.00 29.70 -23.97
#